data_AF-F8CA81-F1
#
_entry.id   AF-F8CA81-F1
#
_cell.length_a   1.000
_cell.length_b   1.000
_cell.length_c   1.000
_cell.angle_alpha   90.00
_cell.angle_beta   90.00
_cell.angle_gamma   90.00
#
_symmetry.space_group_name_H-M   'P 1'
#
loop_
_entity.id
_entity.type
_entity.pdbx_description
1 polymer ?
#
loop_
_entity_poly.entity_id
_entity_poly.type
_entity_poly.pdbx_seq_one_letter_code
_entity_poly.pdbx_strand_id
1 'polypeptide(L)'
;MEQKEATSTIEEVPNEGGEEIPAVAFNILDAPEGFSVKLPGPPPQAQRSEAALPKRTDKATLVTYAANEGGVSYIVNAVDYPEAFVATVPAEALINGGIQGIAGQVQGELKSSEDITLEGYPGKAYVLASPSGEVKGRSYLVGPRVYNLITVYNAGIGAPGADEFLDSLKLVNPPPQIERASADADAGTDAGTADGTGAAVEGGEDAGTAPDAGARRRAK
;
A
#
# COMPACT_ATOMS: atom_id res chain seq x y z
N MET A 1 -35.56 57.89 -40.16
CA MET A 1 -35.31 57.59 -38.75
C MET A 1 -35.76 56.16 -38.49
N GLU A 2 -35.16 55.50 -37.50
CA GLU A 2 -35.34 54.10 -37.07
C GLU A 2 -34.81 53.00 -37.99
N GLN A 3 -34.25 51.91 -37.46
CA GLN A 3 -33.29 51.71 -36.38
C GLN A 3 -32.71 50.32 -36.69
N LYS A 4 -31.39 50.18 -36.55
CA LYS A 4 -30.70 48.91 -36.74
C LYS A 4 -31.08 47.98 -35.59
N GLU A 5 -31.64 46.82 -35.89
CA GLU A 5 -31.56 45.67 -34.98
C GLU A 5 -30.65 44.64 -35.62
N ALA A 6 -29.39 44.64 -35.18
CA ALA A 6 -28.51 43.50 -35.38
C ALA A 6 -28.95 42.43 -34.38
N THR A 7 -29.71 41.44 -34.85
CA THR A 7 -29.84 40.17 -34.14
C THR A 7 -28.48 39.49 -34.17
N SER A 8 -27.77 39.50 -33.05
CA SER A 8 -26.63 38.63 -32.81
C SER A 8 -27.18 37.22 -32.60
N THR A 9 -27.26 36.45 -33.67
CA THR A 9 -27.31 34.99 -33.56
C THR A 9 -25.93 34.56 -33.09
N ILE A 10 -25.81 34.23 -31.81
CA ILE A 10 -24.74 33.36 -31.34
C ILE A 10 -24.99 32.02 -32.05
N GLU A 11 -24.20 31.75 -33.09
CA GLU A 11 -23.99 30.38 -33.52
C GLU A 11 -23.32 29.67 -32.35
N GLU A 12 -24.10 28.82 -31.70
CA GLU A 12 -23.60 27.81 -30.79
C GLU A 12 -22.72 26.89 -31.64
N VAL A 13 -21.41 27.16 -31.63
CA VAL A 13 -20.42 26.23 -32.17
C VAL A 13 -20.63 24.90 -31.45
N PRO A 14 -20.99 23.81 -32.16
CA PRO A 14 -20.98 22.51 -31.54
C PRO A 14 -19.54 22.25 -31.11
N ASN A 15 -19.33 22.08 -29.81
CA ASN A 15 -18.06 21.64 -29.26
C ASN A 15 -17.86 20.17 -29.64
N GLU A 16 -17.61 19.90 -30.93
CA GLU A 16 -17.08 18.63 -31.41
C GLU A 16 -15.63 18.54 -30.96
N GLY A 17 -15.33 17.61 -30.05
CA GLY A 17 -13.96 17.38 -29.61
C GLY A 17 -13.78 16.75 -28.24
N GLY A 18 -14.83 16.21 -27.62
CA GLY A 18 -14.64 15.16 -26.62
C GLY A 18 -14.18 13.92 -27.35
N GLU A 19 -12.87 13.76 -27.57
CA GLU A 19 -12.31 12.50 -28.05
C GLU A 19 -12.74 11.42 -27.06
N GLU A 20 -13.72 10.59 -27.44
CA GLU A 20 -14.15 9.47 -26.61
C GLU A 20 -12.92 8.60 -26.37
N ILE A 21 -12.41 8.64 -25.14
CA ILE A 21 -11.30 7.79 -24.75
C ILE A 21 -11.80 6.35 -24.94
N PRO A 22 -11.20 5.57 -25.85
CA PRO A 22 -11.74 4.26 -26.18
C PRO A 22 -11.75 3.39 -24.92
N ALA A 23 -12.90 2.77 -24.65
CA ALA A 23 -13.06 1.90 -23.50
C ALA A 23 -12.11 0.69 -23.61
N VAL A 24 -11.43 0.37 -22.51
CA VAL A 24 -10.52 -0.77 -22.43
C VAL A 24 -11.31 -2.07 -22.42
N ALA A 25 -11.03 -2.97 -23.35
CA ALA A 25 -11.66 -4.29 -23.38
C ALA A 25 -10.93 -5.27 -22.46
N PHE A 26 -11.59 -5.68 -21.37
CA PHE A 26 -11.04 -6.59 -20.37
C PHE A 26 -11.49 -8.05 -20.56
N ASN A 27 -10.57 -8.98 -20.33
CA ASN A 27 -10.81 -10.41 -20.22
C ASN A 27 -10.49 -10.90 -18.81
N ILE A 28 -11.18 -11.94 -18.35
CA ILE A 28 -10.89 -12.55 -17.05
C ILE A 28 -9.68 -13.48 -17.20
N LEU A 29 -8.72 -13.32 -16.29
CA LEU A 29 -7.65 -14.25 -16.02
C LEU A 29 -7.96 -14.98 -14.72
N ASP A 30 -8.14 -16.29 -14.78
CA ASP A 30 -8.16 -17.18 -13.62
C ASP A 30 -6.75 -17.68 -13.35
N ALA A 31 -6.14 -17.24 -12.26
CA ALA A 31 -4.76 -17.54 -11.92
C ALA A 31 -4.68 -18.76 -10.97
N PRO A 32 -3.77 -19.72 -11.23
CA PRO A 32 -3.49 -20.83 -10.31
C PRO A 32 -3.08 -20.38 -8.91
N GLU A 33 -2.61 -19.15 -8.78
CA GLU A 33 -2.25 -18.48 -7.54
C GLU A 33 -3.48 -18.03 -6.71
N GLY A 34 -4.67 -18.61 -6.93
CA GLY A 34 -5.81 -18.44 -6.03
C GLY A 34 -6.54 -17.10 -6.17
N PHE A 35 -6.53 -16.52 -7.36
CA PHE A 35 -7.27 -15.30 -7.65
C PHE A 35 -7.80 -15.29 -9.09
N SER A 36 -8.82 -14.45 -9.33
CA SER A 36 -9.21 -14.04 -10.67
C SER A 36 -9.11 -12.52 -10.79
N VAL A 37 -8.76 -12.01 -11.97
CA VAL A 37 -8.62 -10.57 -12.24
C VAL A 37 -9.00 -10.27 -13.68
N LYS A 38 -9.41 -9.05 -13.98
CA LYS A 38 -9.57 -8.57 -15.36
C LYS A 38 -8.23 -8.06 -15.89
N LEU A 39 -7.84 -8.41 -17.11
CA LEU A 39 -6.69 -7.80 -17.81
C LEU A 39 -7.06 -7.48 -19.25
N PRO A 40 -6.50 -6.41 -19.84
CA PRO A 40 -6.76 -6.12 -21.25
C PRO A 40 -6.05 -7.11 -22.16
N GLY A 41 -6.61 -7.28 -23.35
CA GLY A 41 -6.05 -8.17 -24.36
C GLY A 41 -6.12 -9.66 -23.97
N PRO A 42 -5.43 -10.55 -24.71
CA PRO A 42 -5.43 -11.97 -24.41
C PRO A 42 -4.72 -12.27 -23.07
N PRO A 43 -5.10 -13.34 -22.35
CA PRO A 43 -4.48 -13.70 -21.08
C PRO A 43 -2.94 -13.82 -21.20
N PRO A 44 -2.16 -13.03 -20.42
CA PRO A 44 -0.71 -13.07 -20.50
C PRO A 44 -0.14 -14.33 -19.83
N GLN A 45 1.08 -14.71 -20.21
CA GLN A 45 1.81 -15.77 -19.53
C GLN A 45 2.34 -15.28 -18.18
N ALA A 46 2.35 -16.19 -17.20
CA ALA A 46 2.92 -15.93 -15.88
C ALA A 46 4.45 -15.85 -15.94
N GLN A 47 5.02 -14.75 -15.43
CA GLN A 47 6.45 -14.65 -15.16
C GLN A 47 6.72 -15.02 -13.70
N ARG A 48 7.69 -15.90 -13.45
CA ARG A 48 8.05 -16.37 -12.10
C ARG A 48 9.46 -15.96 -11.70
N SER A 49 9.63 -15.55 -10.45
CA SER A 49 10.93 -15.18 -9.88
C SER A 49 10.97 -15.38 -8.37
N GLU A 50 12.14 -15.15 -7.77
CA GLU A 50 12.34 -15.21 -6.33
C GLU A 50 12.98 -13.90 -5.83
N ALA A 51 12.65 -13.47 -4.62
CA ALA A 51 13.26 -12.33 -3.95
C ALA A 51 13.88 -12.74 -2.61
N ALA A 52 15.08 -12.24 -2.34
CA ALA A 52 15.75 -12.47 -1.06
C ALA A 52 15.01 -11.74 0.07
N LEU A 53 14.93 -12.38 1.24
CA LEU A 53 14.36 -11.78 2.44
C LEU A 53 15.45 -11.27 3.38
N PRO A 54 15.27 -10.11 4.04
CA PRO A 54 16.25 -9.58 4.96
C PRO A 54 16.57 -10.56 6.09
N LYS A 55 17.87 -10.82 6.30
CA LYS A 55 18.39 -11.65 7.40
C LYS A 55 17.86 -13.10 7.41
N ARG A 56 17.42 -13.64 6.27
CA ARG A 56 16.97 -15.03 6.15
C ARG A 56 17.57 -15.73 4.93
N THR A 57 17.56 -17.06 4.98
CA THR A 57 18.03 -17.94 3.88
C THR A 57 16.92 -18.38 2.94
N ASP A 58 15.67 -18.35 3.40
CA ASP A 58 14.50 -18.55 2.55
C ASP A 58 14.18 -17.28 1.74
N LYS A 59 13.42 -17.49 0.67
CA LYS A 59 13.08 -16.46 -0.31
C LYS A 59 11.57 -16.34 -0.45
N ALA A 60 11.12 -15.17 -0.86
CA ALA A 60 9.77 -15.02 -1.36
C ALA A 60 9.71 -15.48 -2.82
N THR A 61 8.62 -16.13 -3.23
CA THR A 61 8.36 -16.48 -4.63
C THR A 61 7.34 -15.53 -5.22
N LEU A 62 7.60 -15.05 -6.43
CA LEU A 62 6.79 -14.05 -7.12
C LEU A 62 6.23 -14.64 -8.40
N VAL A 63 4.94 -14.40 -8.64
CA VAL A 63 4.30 -14.64 -9.93
C VAL A 63 3.68 -13.34 -10.42
N THR A 64 4.00 -12.95 -11.65
CA THR A 64 3.55 -11.70 -12.26
C THR A 64 2.82 -11.95 -13.57
N TYR A 65 1.70 -11.27 -13.76
CA TYR A 65 0.98 -11.18 -15.02
C TYR A 65 0.94 -9.70 -15.42
N ALA A 66 1.25 -9.41 -16.68
CA ALA A 66 1.29 -8.05 -17.18
C ALA A 66 0.67 -7.95 -18.57
N ALA A 67 -0.14 -6.91 -18.78
CA ALA A 67 -0.72 -6.57 -20.07
C ALA A 67 -0.57 -5.06 -20.31
N ASN A 68 -0.52 -4.64 -21.57
CA ASN A 68 -0.39 -3.24 -21.95
C ASN A 68 -1.51 -2.89 -22.93
N GLU A 69 -2.19 -1.77 -22.69
CA GLU A 69 -3.25 -1.26 -23.56
C GLU A 69 -3.26 0.27 -23.50
N GLY A 70 -3.33 0.94 -24.65
CA GLY A 70 -3.42 2.41 -24.71
C GLY A 70 -2.28 3.16 -24.00
N GLY A 71 -1.08 2.59 -23.90
CA GLY A 71 0.05 3.20 -23.18
C GLY A 71 0.00 3.04 -21.65
N VAL A 72 -0.93 2.24 -21.13
CA VAL A 72 -1.04 1.88 -19.72
C VAL A 72 -0.59 0.44 -19.52
N SER A 73 0.30 0.21 -18.55
CA SER A 73 0.68 -1.14 -18.12
C SER A 73 -0.20 -1.56 -16.95
N TYR A 74 -0.87 -2.70 -17.08
CA TYR A 74 -1.68 -3.34 -16.03
C TYR A 74 -0.93 -4.56 -15.52
N ILE A 75 -0.56 -4.54 -14.25
CA ILE A 75 0.32 -5.54 -13.64
C ILE A 75 -0.36 -6.07 -12.39
N VAL A 76 -0.53 -7.39 -12.32
CA VAL A 76 -0.86 -8.08 -11.07
C VAL A 76 0.30 -8.99 -10.69
N ASN A 77 0.67 -9.02 -9.42
CA ASN A 77 1.58 -10.03 -8.90
C ASN A 77 1.11 -10.60 -7.58
N ALA A 78 1.47 -11.86 -7.37
CA ALA A 78 1.32 -12.58 -6.12
C ALA A 78 2.72 -12.87 -5.56
N VAL A 79 2.94 -12.48 -4.31
CA VAL A 79 4.20 -12.69 -3.57
C VAL A 79 3.92 -13.61 -2.40
N ASP A 80 4.47 -14.81 -2.47
CA ASP A 80 4.42 -15.79 -1.38
C ASP A 80 5.59 -15.59 -0.44
N TYR A 81 5.29 -15.25 0.80
CA TYR A 81 6.28 -15.21 1.86
C TYR A 81 6.26 -16.52 2.65
N PRO A 82 7.41 -16.97 3.18
CA PRO A 82 7.44 -18.04 4.16
C PRO A 82 6.54 -17.72 5.36
N GLU A 83 5.72 -18.67 5.82
CA GLU A 83 4.78 -18.44 6.92
C GLU A 83 5.47 -17.96 8.20
N ALA A 84 6.63 -18.55 8.52
CA ALA A 84 7.47 -18.15 9.64
C ALA A 84 8.02 -16.72 9.53
N PHE A 85 8.01 -16.11 8.34
CA PHE A 85 8.34 -14.70 8.16
C PHE A 85 7.13 -13.83 8.47
N VAL A 86 5.98 -14.15 7.87
CA VAL A 86 4.74 -13.38 8.04
C VAL A 86 4.23 -13.41 9.48
N ALA A 87 4.50 -14.48 10.23
CA ALA A 87 4.18 -14.59 11.66
C ALA A 87 4.95 -13.58 12.54
N THR A 88 6.08 -13.04 12.05
CA THR A 88 6.95 -12.12 12.81
C THR A 88 6.86 -10.67 12.36
N VAL A 89 6.17 -10.40 11.25
CA VAL A 89 6.09 -9.07 10.64
C VAL A 89 4.64 -8.58 10.69
N PRO A 90 4.38 -7.37 11.22
CA PRO A 90 3.04 -6.78 11.18
C PRO A 90 2.50 -6.71 9.75
N ALA A 91 1.19 -6.94 9.59
CA ALA A 91 0.54 -6.93 8.27
C ALA A 91 0.81 -5.62 7.50
N GLU A 92 0.63 -4.50 8.19
CA GLU A 92 0.90 -3.17 7.64
C GLU A 92 2.36 -2.99 7.24
N ALA A 93 3.32 -3.44 8.05
CA ALA A 93 4.74 -3.33 7.72
C ALA A 93 5.10 -4.15 6.46
N LEU A 94 4.46 -5.31 6.27
CA LEU A 94 4.66 -6.14 5.08
C LEU A 94 4.09 -5.45 3.82
N ILE A 95 2.88 -4.91 3.89
CA ILE A 95 2.25 -4.17 2.78
C ILE A 95 3.08 -2.91 2.44
N ASN A 96 3.44 -2.11 3.45
CA ASN A 96 4.24 -0.90 3.27
C ASN A 96 5.62 -1.19 2.69
N GLY A 97 6.28 -2.28 3.12
CA GLY A 97 7.54 -2.74 2.53
C GLY A 97 7.40 -3.10 1.05
N GLY A 98 6.29 -3.74 0.68
CA GLY A 98 5.95 -4.02 -0.73
C GLY A 98 5.77 -2.73 -1.55
N ILE A 99 4.99 -1.78 -1.05
CA ILE A 99 4.77 -0.47 -1.69
C ILE A 99 6.10 0.29 -1.85
N GLN A 100 6.96 0.27 -0.82
CA GLN A 100 8.30 0.86 -0.90
C GLN A 100 9.20 0.17 -1.93
N GLY A 101 9.11 -1.16 -2.05
CA GLY A 101 9.81 -1.90 -3.10
C GLY A 101 9.38 -1.49 -4.51
N ILE A 102 8.07 -1.33 -4.72
CA ILE A 102 7.50 -0.84 -5.97
C ILE A 102 7.97 0.59 -6.25
N ALA A 103 7.89 1.48 -5.25
CA ALA A 103 8.38 2.86 -5.34
C ALA A 103 9.87 2.91 -5.72
N GLY A 104 10.71 2.08 -5.10
CA GLY A 104 12.12 1.97 -5.46
C GLY A 104 12.34 1.50 -6.90
N GLN A 105 11.56 0.53 -7.39
CA GLN A 105 11.67 0.02 -8.75
C GLN A 105 11.28 1.07 -9.81
N VAL A 106 10.24 1.87 -9.55
CA VAL A 106 9.81 2.94 -10.46
C VAL A 106 10.52 4.27 -10.19
N GLN A 107 11.43 4.33 -9.23
CA GLN A 107 12.07 5.57 -8.76
C GLN A 107 11.04 6.64 -8.36
N GLY A 108 9.95 6.21 -7.73
CA GLY A 108 8.81 7.03 -7.39
C GLY A 108 8.68 7.39 -5.92
N GLU A 109 7.76 8.30 -5.65
CA GLU A 109 7.41 8.79 -4.32
C GLU A 109 5.93 8.55 -4.04
N LEU A 110 5.61 8.13 -2.82
CA LEU A 110 4.22 7.98 -2.36
C LEU A 110 3.53 9.35 -2.27
N LYS A 111 2.40 9.50 -2.96
CA LYS A 111 1.56 10.71 -2.94
C LYS A 111 0.34 10.56 -2.05
N SER A 112 -0.29 9.39 -2.09
CA SER A 112 -1.41 9.05 -1.22
C SER A 112 -1.36 7.56 -0.87
N SER A 113 -1.89 7.24 0.30
CA SER A 113 -2.15 5.88 0.75
C SER A 113 -3.39 5.89 1.63
N GLU A 114 -4.23 4.87 1.47
CA GLU A 114 -5.47 4.69 2.22
C GLU A 114 -5.63 3.21 2.59
N ASP A 115 -6.11 2.95 3.81
CA ASP A 115 -6.43 1.60 4.25
C ASP A 115 -7.72 1.12 3.57
N ILE A 116 -7.66 -0.08 3.00
CA ILE A 116 -8.80 -0.72 2.33
C ILE A 116 -8.89 -2.18 2.77
N THR A 117 -10.01 -2.82 2.45
CA THR A 117 -10.17 -4.26 2.65
C THR A 117 -10.61 -4.96 1.37
N LEU A 118 -10.25 -6.22 1.23
CA LEU A 118 -10.78 -7.13 0.21
C LEU A 118 -11.27 -8.37 0.94
N GLU A 119 -12.58 -8.62 0.93
CA GLU A 119 -13.17 -9.79 1.59
C GLU A 119 -12.72 -9.93 3.07
N GLY A 120 -12.53 -8.79 3.76
CA GLY A 120 -12.06 -8.67 5.14
C GLY A 120 -10.54 -8.83 5.34
N TYR A 121 -9.76 -9.09 4.30
CA TYR A 121 -8.30 -9.04 4.38
C TYR A 121 -7.79 -7.60 4.31
N PRO A 122 -6.75 -7.25 5.08
CA PRO A 122 -6.19 -5.90 5.10
C PRO A 122 -5.45 -5.59 3.79
N GLY A 123 -5.58 -4.35 3.33
CA GLY A 123 -4.88 -3.83 2.17
C GLY A 123 -4.67 -2.33 2.21
N LYS A 124 -3.96 -1.81 1.21
CA LYS A 124 -3.79 -0.37 0.98
C LYS A 124 -4.02 -0.01 -0.48
N ALA A 125 -4.79 1.04 -0.72
CA ALA A 125 -4.80 1.76 -2.00
C ALA A 125 -3.73 2.84 -1.95
N TYR A 126 -3.01 3.08 -3.06
CA TYR A 126 -1.95 4.07 -3.09
C TYR A 126 -1.74 4.66 -4.48
N VAL A 127 -1.15 5.86 -4.49
CA VAL A 127 -0.64 6.52 -5.70
C VAL A 127 0.83 6.86 -5.50
N LEU A 128 1.67 6.49 -6.47
CA LEU A 128 3.07 6.92 -6.56
C LEU A 128 3.25 7.86 -7.75
N ALA A 129 4.05 8.90 -7.60
CA ALA A 129 4.55 9.67 -8.74
C ALA A 129 5.97 9.22 -9.06
N SER A 130 6.27 9.00 -10.33
CA SER A 130 7.60 8.62 -10.83
C SER A 130 8.04 9.55 -11.97
N PRO A 131 9.34 9.61 -12.31
CA PRO A 131 9.81 10.37 -13.46
C PRO A 131 9.16 9.96 -14.79
N SER A 132 8.73 8.71 -14.90
CA SER A 132 8.11 8.14 -16.10
C SER A 132 6.58 8.25 -16.15
N GLY A 133 5.93 8.72 -15.09
CA GLY A 133 4.47 8.77 -15.00
C GLY A 133 3.95 8.50 -13.59
N GLU A 134 2.68 8.15 -13.50
CA GLU A 134 2.01 7.81 -12.26
C GLU A 134 1.81 6.30 -12.12
N VAL A 135 1.72 5.88 -10.87
CA VAL A 135 1.40 4.52 -10.48
C VAL A 135 0.18 4.58 -9.57
N LYS A 136 -0.92 3.92 -9.97
CA LYS A 136 -2.07 3.67 -9.10
C LYS A 136 -2.08 2.21 -8.74
N GLY A 137 -2.24 1.88 -7.46
CA GLY A 137 -2.15 0.49 -7.03
C GLY A 137 -2.98 0.15 -5.81
N ARG A 138 -3.17 -1.17 -5.63
CA ARG A 138 -3.80 -1.77 -4.46
C ARG A 138 -3.01 -3.01 -4.06
N SER A 139 -2.69 -3.10 -2.77
CA SER A 139 -1.97 -4.22 -2.18
C SER A 139 -2.83 -4.86 -1.11
N TYR A 140 -2.91 -6.19 -1.06
CA TYR A 140 -3.69 -6.94 -0.07
C TYR A 140 -2.86 -8.07 0.53
N LEU A 141 -2.97 -8.29 1.83
CA LEU A 141 -2.33 -9.41 2.53
C LEU A 141 -3.35 -10.50 2.87
N VAL A 142 -3.23 -11.65 2.20
CA VAL A 142 -4.13 -12.80 2.33
C VAL A 142 -3.33 -14.00 2.83
N GLY A 143 -3.47 -14.35 4.12
CA GLY A 143 -2.63 -15.36 4.75
C GLY A 143 -1.13 -14.98 4.69
N PRO A 144 -0.25 -15.82 4.11
CA PRO A 144 1.16 -15.50 3.89
C PRO A 144 1.45 -14.82 2.52
N ARG A 145 0.43 -14.52 1.72
CA ARG A 145 0.57 -14.01 0.35
C ARG A 145 0.18 -12.53 0.25
N VAL A 146 1.00 -11.74 -0.44
CA VAL A 146 0.64 -10.38 -0.85
C VAL A 146 0.23 -10.37 -2.32
N TYR A 147 -0.97 -9.84 -2.60
CA TYR A 147 -1.39 -9.52 -3.96
C TYR A 147 -1.20 -8.04 -4.22
N ASN A 148 -0.51 -7.68 -5.31
CA ASN A 148 -0.37 -6.29 -5.75
C ASN A 148 -0.99 -6.13 -7.13
N LEU A 149 -1.90 -5.18 -7.28
CA LEU A 149 -2.41 -4.72 -8.56
C LEU A 149 -1.91 -3.30 -8.79
N ILE A 150 -1.35 -3.05 -9.98
CA ILE A 150 -0.66 -1.81 -10.30
C ILE A 150 -0.98 -1.41 -11.73
N THR A 151 -1.39 -0.16 -11.94
CA THR A 151 -1.35 0.48 -13.25
C THR A 151 -0.23 1.51 -13.29
N VAL A 152 0.61 1.43 -14.33
CA VAL A 152 1.64 2.43 -14.62
C VAL A 152 1.25 3.17 -15.90
N TYR A 153 1.18 4.49 -15.85
CA TYR A 153 0.71 5.30 -16.98
C TYR A 153 1.35 6.69 -16.99
N ASN A 154 1.40 7.32 -18.17
CA ASN A 154 1.77 8.72 -18.27
C ASN A 154 0.58 9.61 -17.85
N ALA A 155 0.80 10.60 -16.97
CA ALA A 155 -0.28 11.45 -16.46
C ALA A 155 -1.04 12.22 -17.56
N GLY A 156 -0.40 12.51 -18.70
CA GLY A 156 -1.01 13.19 -19.83
C GLY A 156 -1.97 12.31 -20.66
N ILE A 157 -1.85 10.97 -20.60
CA ILE A 157 -2.80 10.03 -21.23
C ILE A 157 -3.83 9.50 -20.23
N GLY A 158 -3.51 9.52 -18.93
CA GLY A 158 -4.34 8.96 -17.87
C GLY A 158 -4.40 7.43 -17.90
N ALA A 159 -5.36 6.87 -17.16
CA ALA A 159 -5.61 5.43 -17.13
C ALA A 159 -7.11 5.11 -16.98
N PRO A 160 -7.89 5.22 -18.08
CA PRO A 160 -9.35 5.07 -18.04
C PRO A 160 -9.82 3.69 -17.54
N GLY A 161 -9.02 2.64 -17.73
CA GLY A 161 -9.31 1.28 -17.25
C GLY A 161 -8.75 0.95 -15.87
N ALA A 162 -8.06 1.88 -15.19
CA ALA A 162 -7.35 1.57 -13.96
C ALA A 162 -8.28 1.09 -12.84
N ASP A 163 -9.40 1.78 -12.63
CA ASP A 163 -10.31 1.41 -11.55
C ASP A 163 -11.00 0.08 -11.81
N GLU A 164 -11.47 -0.16 -13.05
CA GLU A 164 -12.03 -1.47 -13.41
C GLU A 164 -11.04 -2.61 -13.18
N PHE A 165 -9.76 -2.41 -13.52
CA PHE A 165 -8.71 -3.38 -13.23
C PHE A 165 -8.50 -3.57 -11.72
N LEU A 166 -8.29 -2.48 -10.97
CA LEU A 166 -7.98 -2.52 -9.54
C LEU A 166 -9.13 -3.06 -8.68
N ASP A 167 -10.39 -2.87 -9.12
CA ASP A 167 -11.61 -3.39 -8.50
C ASP A 167 -11.91 -4.85 -8.88
N SER A 168 -11.24 -5.39 -9.91
CA SER A 168 -11.58 -6.71 -10.46
C SER A 168 -11.01 -7.91 -9.69
N LEU A 169 -10.09 -7.69 -8.75
CA LEU A 169 -9.48 -8.77 -7.98
C LEU A 169 -10.57 -9.51 -7.18
N LYS A 170 -10.66 -10.82 -7.37
CA LYS A 170 -11.46 -11.72 -6.54
C LYS A 170 -10.59 -12.86 -6.04
N LEU A 171 -10.77 -13.23 -4.79
CA LEU A 171 -10.03 -14.35 -4.20
C LEU A 171 -10.72 -15.68 -4.55
N VAL A 172 -9.92 -16.70 -4.84
CA VAL A 172 -10.40 -18.05 -5.11
C VAL A 172 -9.90 -18.96 -3.99
N ASN A 173 -10.83 -19.44 -3.15
CA ASN A 173 -10.57 -20.26 -1.97
C ASN A 173 -9.50 -19.65 -1.01
N PRO A 174 -9.71 -18.42 -0.51
CA PRO A 174 -8.72 -17.79 0.36
C PRO A 174 -8.57 -18.50 1.71
N PRO A 175 -7.36 -18.52 2.30
CA PRO A 175 -7.11 -19.08 3.62
C PRO A 175 -7.87 -18.27 4.69
N PRO A 176 -8.34 -18.87 5.80
CA PRO A 176 -9.04 -18.13 6.85
C PRO A 176 -8.29 -16.88 7.30
N GLN A 177 -9.04 -15.83 7.63
CA GLN A 177 -8.46 -14.61 8.17
C GLN A 177 -7.73 -14.94 9.48
N ILE A 178 -6.47 -14.53 9.56
CA ILE A 178 -5.71 -14.60 10.81
C ILE A 178 -6.10 -13.34 11.58
N GLU A 179 -6.84 -13.47 12.68
CA GLU A 179 -7.05 -12.37 13.62
C GLU A 179 -5.68 -11.95 14.16
N ARG A 180 -5.11 -10.89 13.59
CA ARG A 180 -3.90 -10.25 14.09
C ARG A 180 -4.34 -9.16 15.06
N ALA A 181 -3.71 -9.07 16.22
CA ALA A 181 -3.98 -7.98 17.16
C ALA A 181 -3.85 -6.64 16.41
N SER A 182 -4.96 -5.93 16.31
CA SER A 182 -5.01 -4.58 15.74
C SER A 182 -4.19 -3.65 16.64
N ALA A 183 -3.45 -2.72 16.03
CA ALA A 183 -2.67 -1.71 16.75
C ALA A 183 -3.52 -0.79 17.64
N ASP A 184 -4.85 -0.83 17.51
CA ASP A 184 -5.81 -0.05 18.29
C ASP A 184 -6.09 -0.60 19.70
N ALA A 185 -5.52 -1.74 20.08
CA ALA A 185 -5.80 -2.36 21.39
C ALA A 185 -5.02 -1.75 22.58
N ASP A 186 -4.13 -0.77 22.37
CA ASP A 186 -3.27 -0.22 23.45
C ASP A 186 -3.50 1.28 23.78
N ALA A 187 -4.51 1.93 23.20
CA ALA A 187 -4.82 3.34 23.50
C ALA A 187 -5.87 3.49 24.63
N GLY A 188 -5.78 2.67 25.68
CA GLY A 188 -6.82 2.61 26.72
C GLY A 188 -6.32 2.22 28.11
N THR A 189 -5.12 2.63 28.53
CA THR A 189 -4.81 2.63 29.97
C THR A 189 -5.19 3.98 30.55
N ASP A 190 -6.38 3.98 31.14
CA ASP A 190 -6.98 5.00 32.00
C ASP A 190 -5.96 5.55 33.02
N ALA A 191 -5.55 6.79 32.80
CA ALA A 191 -4.78 7.56 33.75
C ALA A 191 -5.74 8.41 34.60
N GLY A 192 -6.05 7.92 35.80
CA GLY A 192 -6.40 8.78 36.93
C GLY A 192 -7.55 8.29 37.79
N THR A 193 -7.23 7.89 39.03
CA THR A 193 -7.83 8.51 40.23
C THR A 193 -6.92 8.22 41.42
N ALA A 194 -6.38 9.29 42.00
CA ALA A 194 -5.73 9.31 43.30
C ALA A 194 -6.77 9.68 44.37
N ASP A 195 -6.82 8.93 45.48
CA ASP A 195 -7.13 9.41 46.83
C ASP A 195 -6.81 8.28 47.85
N GLY A 196 -5.80 8.41 48.72
CA GLY A 196 -5.96 8.72 50.16
C GLY A 196 -6.19 7.42 50.99
N THR A 197 -5.47 7.01 52.05
CA THR A 197 -4.97 7.74 53.23
C THR A 197 -4.24 6.77 54.20
N GLY A 198 -3.27 7.27 54.98
CA GLY A 198 -2.85 6.81 56.33
C GLY A 198 -1.87 5.61 56.41
N ALA A 199 -0.83 5.55 57.26
CA ALA A 199 -0.43 6.34 58.42
C ALA A 199 1.07 6.06 58.76
N ALA A 200 1.66 6.97 59.52
CA ALA A 200 3.06 7.08 59.91
C ALA A 200 3.61 5.97 60.85
N VAL A 201 4.93 5.80 60.87
CA VAL A 201 5.76 5.71 62.09
C VAL A 201 7.20 6.15 61.80
N GLU A 202 7.69 7.03 62.66
CA GLU A 202 9.06 7.59 62.73
C GLU A 202 10.09 6.59 63.28
N GLY A 203 11.38 6.87 63.03
CA GLY A 203 12.45 6.49 63.97
C GLY A 203 13.87 6.38 63.39
N GLY A 204 14.73 7.37 63.71
CA GLY A 204 16.16 7.14 63.98
C GLY A 204 17.19 7.55 62.92
N GLU A 205 17.76 8.76 63.08
CA GLU A 205 19.20 9.07 63.34
C GLU A 205 20.26 8.07 62.83
N ASP A 206 21.47 8.39 62.36
CA ASP A 206 22.31 9.57 62.17
C ASP A 206 23.61 9.07 61.46
N ALA A 207 24.38 10.00 60.92
CA ALA A 207 25.82 9.96 60.64
C ALA A 207 26.34 9.29 59.34
N GLY A 208 26.94 10.15 58.49
CA GLY A 208 28.36 9.98 58.22
C GLY A 208 28.83 10.04 56.78
N THR A 209 29.22 11.25 56.36
CA THR A 209 30.51 11.51 55.69
C THR A 209 30.65 11.12 54.21
N ALA A 210 30.51 12.13 53.34
CA ALA A 210 31.32 12.24 52.13
C ALA A 210 32.78 12.57 52.49
N PRO A 211 33.75 12.25 51.62
CA PRO A 211 34.33 13.38 50.90
C PRO A 211 34.63 13.15 49.42
N ASP A 212 34.74 14.31 48.81
CA ASP A 212 35.12 14.72 47.48
C ASP A 212 36.63 14.49 47.16
N ALA A 213 36.92 14.62 45.86
CA ALA A 213 38.17 15.01 45.21
C ALA A 213 39.26 13.95 44.94
N GLY A 214 39.69 13.86 43.66
CA GLY A 214 40.92 13.15 43.31
C GLY A 214 41.24 12.99 41.83
N ALA A 215 41.60 14.07 41.17
CA ALA A 215 42.01 14.16 39.76
C ALA A 215 43.27 13.34 39.33
N ARG A 216 43.28 12.95 38.04
CA ARG A 216 44.40 12.91 37.05
C ARG A 216 45.46 11.77 37.03
N ARG A 217 45.55 11.15 35.82
CA ARG A 217 46.72 10.71 34.98
C ARG A 217 47.78 9.80 35.65
N ARG A 218 48.41 8.80 35.03
CA ARG A 218 48.98 8.63 33.67
C ARG A 218 49.52 7.18 33.52
N ALA A 219 49.69 6.76 32.26
CA ALA A 219 50.71 5.84 31.71
C ALA A 219 50.62 4.32 31.98
N LYS A 220 50.54 3.55 30.89
CA LYS A 220 51.72 2.89 30.31
C LYS A 220 51.63 2.89 28.79
#